data_AF-A0A7S3RNL7-F1
#
_entry.id   AF-A0A7S3RNL7-F1
#
_cell.length_a   1.000
_cell.length_b   1.000
_cell.length_c   1.000
_cell.angle_alpha   90.00
_cell.angle_beta   90.00
_cell.angle_gamma   90.00
#
_symmetry.space_group_name_H-M   'P 1'
#
loop_
_entity.id
_entity.type
_entity.pdbx_description
1 polymer ?
#
loop_
_entity_poly.entity_id
_entity_poly.type
_entity_poly.pdbx_seq_one_letter_code
_entity_poly.pdbx_strand_id
1 'polypeptide(L)'
;YARPRKHARGGSEPRDSSSAALVRRAEQRHSLTGLFNTSGLIVLTFYTSIALATFTAFNCFEADDGVYFSASYEGVECWREEHGRMVGVAAAFIGLYTIGTLVFCVVVSLQYKRKLLRDPRFAQRFRFLFGRWRAQIYYYQSLRLLRNLLLAAIPTLLPYDEPQVQVTLLVFVLSASLVAQLRLRPWRVDALNLLDGGLTVALLLLLIIMGTSLCTSADGVASTACGMTRSQSVVSTLLVSLMMAAGLLFAVVQWRRSLSSSTSFDIFLSHHKGGAGNTARLMKLFLSQGTRARVFYDADNLNSLDLLFEAVRSSRRVVVILSAETAQRPWCVGELAVAYQSGVPIVPVVLPSGQRLLDTLDAGSHALSDEALELLAPYDITRDDVAEVMEHVVFALEKEYSESAADATQRVVRRICGGDAGAPRQSSGLLPRDLLADLRRFKPDELTKSADRASIVVAGGGDGIEAASAAVYLKLELQRSTQEPVALAVVESRRLPLEAVEALQPSSIIYVVLTEGVFRSAPLAAFLALAARRGALLQPVTTLQDFAF
;
A
#
# COMPACT_ATOMS: atom_id res chain seq x y z
N TYR A 1 8.96 63.73 -43.56
CA TYR A 1 8.39 62.39 -43.29
C TYR A 1 9.07 61.80 -42.05
N ALA A 2 8.77 62.29 -40.84
CA ALA A 2 7.68 61.89 -39.94
C ALA A 2 7.85 60.51 -39.27
N ARG A 3 8.27 60.52 -37.98
CA ARG A 3 8.05 59.50 -36.91
C ARG A 3 6.52 59.34 -36.63
N PRO A 4 5.96 58.38 -35.83
CA PRO A 4 6.49 57.71 -34.61
C PRO A 4 6.03 56.20 -34.48
N ARG A 5 6.12 55.40 -33.39
CA ARG A 5 5.95 55.64 -31.94
C ARG A 5 6.38 54.40 -31.11
N LYS A 6 7.11 54.63 -30.01
CA LYS A 6 7.25 53.72 -28.87
C LYS A 6 5.90 53.62 -28.13
N HIS A 7 5.51 52.43 -27.72
CA HIS A 7 4.65 52.24 -26.54
C HIS A 7 5.36 51.32 -25.55
N ALA A 8 5.73 51.89 -24.41
CA ALA A 8 6.04 51.16 -23.20
C ALA A 8 4.74 50.52 -22.67
N ARG A 9 4.78 49.22 -22.38
CA ARG A 9 3.97 48.60 -21.34
C ARG A 9 4.93 47.80 -20.47
N GLY A 10 4.94 48.14 -19.18
CA GLY A 10 5.67 47.39 -18.18
C GLY A 10 5.19 45.95 -18.17
N GLY A 11 6.11 45.03 -18.43
CA GLY A 11 5.98 43.63 -18.10
C GLY A 11 6.85 43.38 -16.87
N SER A 12 6.21 42.98 -15.78
CA SER A 12 6.83 42.37 -14.61
C SER A 12 7.91 41.36 -15.00
N GLU A 13 9.07 41.43 -14.36
CA GLU A 13 10.06 40.35 -14.35
C GLU A 13 9.37 39.00 -14.05
N PRO A 14 9.72 37.91 -14.76
CA PRO A 14 9.14 36.61 -14.48
C PRO A 14 9.65 36.08 -13.13
N ARG A 15 8.70 35.65 -12.29
CA ARG A 15 8.87 34.94 -11.00
C ARG A 15 9.60 33.56 -11.12
N ASP A 16 10.27 33.27 -12.23
CA ASP A 16 10.83 31.94 -12.55
C ASP A 16 12.18 31.63 -11.91
N SER A 17 12.91 32.63 -11.40
CA SER A 17 14.23 32.42 -10.80
C SER A 17 14.18 31.71 -9.44
N SER A 18 13.08 31.88 -8.69
CA SER A 18 12.84 31.22 -7.40
C SER A 18 12.55 29.73 -7.57
N SER A 19 11.67 29.38 -8.51
CA SER A 19 11.21 28.02 -8.81
C SER A 19 12.36 27.15 -9.31
N ALA A 20 13.17 27.65 -10.24
CA ALA A 20 14.31 26.90 -10.79
C ALA A 20 15.43 26.67 -9.75
N ALA A 21 15.66 27.63 -8.84
CA ALA A 21 16.62 27.47 -7.75
C ALA A 21 16.13 26.50 -6.67
N LEU A 22 14.82 26.44 -6.42
CA LEU A 22 14.19 25.46 -5.53
C LEU A 22 14.25 24.05 -6.10
N VAL A 23 13.93 23.87 -7.40
CA VAL A 23 14.03 22.59 -8.11
C VAL A 23 15.48 22.07 -8.09
N ARG A 24 16.48 22.92 -8.39
CA ARG A 24 17.89 22.51 -8.32
C ARG A 24 18.35 22.13 -6.91
N ARG A 25 17.88 22.84 -5.88
CA ARG A 25 18.18 22.50 -4.48
C ARG A 25 17.48 21.20 -4.05
N ALA A 26 16.27 20.93 -4.52
CA ALA A 26 15.56 19.67 -4.29
C ALA A 26 16.29 18.51 -4.98
N GLU A 27 16.67 18.65 -6.26
CA GLU A 27 17.43 17.66 -7.03
C GLU A 27 18.79 17.32 -6.40
N GLN A 28 19.59 18.33 -6.01
CA GLN A 28 20.87 18.10 -5.32
C GLN A 28 20.70 17.41 -3.96
N ARG A 29 19.63 17.71 -3.22
CA ARG A 29 19.36 17.07 -1.92
C ARG A 29 18.87 15.63 -2.06
N HIS A 30 18.05 15.35 -3.07
CA HIS A 30 17.67 13.97 -3.44
C HIS A 30 18.90 13.13 -3.83
N SER A 31 19.89 13.74 -4.49
CA SER A 31 21.15 13.07 -4.86
C SER A 31 21.95 12.57 -3.64
N LEU A 32 22.12 13.39 -2.60
CA LEU A 32 22.91 13.00 -1.41
C LEU A 32 22.21 11.92 -0.57
N THR A 33 20.90 12.03 -0.37
CA THR A 33 20.10 11.01 0.31
C THR A 33 20.10 9.70 -0.47
N GLY A 34 20.04 9.78 -1.81
CA GLY A 34 20.15 8.63 -2.70
C GLY A 34 21.51 7.93 -2.59
N LEU A 35 22.61 8.68 -2.56
CA LEU A 35 23.96 8.15 -2.37
C LEU A 35 24.11 7.43 -1.03
N PHE A 36 23.67 8.05 0.07
CA PHE A 36 23.75 7.44 1.39
C PHE A 36 22.95 6.14 1.48
N ASN A 37 21.73 6.12 0.93
CA ASN A 37 20.91 4.90 0.88
C ASN A 37 21.55 3.80 0.03
N THR A 38 22.12 4.15 -1.12
CA THR A 38 22.83 3.19 -1.97
C THR A 38 24.05 2.61 -1.23
N SER A 39 24.84 3.44 -0.55
CA SER A 39 25.98 2.96 0.23
C SER A 39 25.56 2.04 1.38
N GLY A 40 24.50 2.39 2.12
CA GLY A 40 23.98 1.54 3.19
C GLY A 40 23.49 0.20 2.66
N LEU A 41 22.83 0.19 1.49
CA LEU A 41 22.38 -1.05 0.85
C LEU A 41 23.56 -1.94 0.45
N ILE A 42 24.65 -1.37 -0.08
CA ILE A 42 25.88 -2.10 -0.42
C ILE A 42 26.48 -2.75 0.83
N VAL A 43 26.62 -1.98 1.92
CA VAL A 43 27.12 -2.51 3.21
C VAL A 43 26.27 -3.67 3.71
N LEU A 44 24.94 -3.54 3.68
CA LEU A 44 24.04 -4.62 4.08
C LEU A 44 24.11 -5.85 3.15
N THR A 45 24.40 -5.65 1.87
CA THR A 45 24.46 -6.73 0.86
C THR A 45 25.70 -7.59 1.06
N PHE A 46 26.85 -6.96 1.29
CA PHE A 46 28.12 -7.68 1.50
C PHE A 46 28.37 -8.09 2.95
N TYR A 47 27.43 -7.78 3.86
CA TYR A 47 27.56 -8.04 5.28
C TYR A 47 27.98 -9.48 5.60
N THR A 48 27.23 -10.47 5.12
CA THR A 48 27.50 -11.89 5.42
C THR A 48 28.80 -12.38 4.82
N SER A 49 29.11 -11.98 3.58
CA SER A 49 30.34 -12.39 2.88
C SER A 49 31.59 -11.85 3.56
N ILE A 50 31.57 -10.57 3.97
CA ILE A 50 32.68 -9.95 4.69
C ILE A 50 32.78 -10.53 6.09
N ALA A 51 31.66 -10.73 6.81
CA ALA A 51 31.67 -11.37 8.11
C ALA A 51 32.35 -12.75 8.05
N LEU A 52 31.93 -13.60 7.11
CA LEU A 52 32.54 -14.92 6.90
C LEU A 52 34.05 -14.81 6.63
N ALA A 53 34.45 -13.98 5.66
CA ALA A 53 35.86 -13.80 5.31
C ALA A 53 36.72 -13.26 6.46
N THR A 54 36.15 -12.46 7.37
CA THR A 54 36.87 -11.99 8.56
C THR A 54 36.99 -13.06 9.64
N PHE A 55 35.98 -13.93 9.79
CA PHE A 55 36.03 -14.98 10.80
C PHE A 55 36.88 -16.18 10.37
N THR A 56 37.12 -16.42 9.08
CA THR A 56 37.99 -17.52 8.63
C THR A 56 39.42 -17.43 9.16
N ALA A 57 39.91 -16.23 9.52
CA ALA A 57 41.21 -16.05 10.17
C ALA A 57 41.34 -16.78 11.51
N PHE A 58 40.22 -17.10 12.17
CA PHE A 58 40.15 -17.80 13.45
C PHE A 58 39.99 -19.32 13.30
N ASN A 59 39.84 -19.82 12.08
CA ASN A 59 39.61 -21.24 11.81
C ASN A 59 40.94 -22.02 11.85
N CYS A 60 41.29 -22.50 13.05
CA CYS A 60 42.49 -23.29 13.31
C CYS A 60 42.13 -24.73 13.68
N PHE A 61 42.92 -25.70 13.22
CA PHE A 61 42.80 -27.11 13.57
C PHE A 61 44.13 -27.64 14.14
N GLU A 62 44.06 -28.68 14.97
CA GLU A 62 45.24 -29.31 15.56
C GLU A 62 45.83 -30.36 14.60
N ALA A 63 47.13 -30.28 14.31
CA ALA A 63 47.80 -31.24 13.40
C ALA A 63 48.61 -32.28 14.17
N ASP A 64 49.49 -31.86 15.09
CA ASP A 64 50.36 -32.71 15.90
C ASP A 64 50.55 -32.09 17.30
N ASP A 65 50.41 -32.88 18.38
CA ASP A 65 50.69 -32.57 19.81
C ASP A 65 50.77 -31.07 20.19
N GLY A 66 49.64 -30.34 20.09
CA GLY A 66 49.54 -28.93 20.52
C GLY A 66 49.97 -27.88 19.49
N VAL A 67 50.29 -28.27 18.25
CA VAL A 67 50.54 -27.35 17.12
C VAL A 67 49.28 -27.18 16.29
N TYR A 68 48.80 -25.95 16.22
CA TYR A 68 47.61 -25.57 15.47
C TYR A 68 47.99 -24.97 14.12
N PHE A 69 47.34 -25.38 13.04
CA PHE A 69 47.49 -24.80 11.71
C PHE A 69 46.19 -24.15 11.24
N SER A 70 46.32 -23.13 10.40
CA SER A 70 45.18 -22.46 9.78
C SER A 70 44.52 -23.37 8.74
N ALA A 71 43.22 -23.60 8.86
CA ALA A 71 42.44 -24.36 7.88
C ALA A 71 42.29 -23.61 6.53
N SER A 72 42.47 -22.28 6.54
CA SER A 72 42.27 -21.43 5.35
C SER A 72 43.57 -21.05 4.65
N TYR A 73 44.71 -21.17 5.34
CA TYR A 73 46.02 -20.75 4.84
C TYR A 73 47.04 -21.87 5.09
N GLU A 74 47.36 -22.63 4.04
CA GLU A 74 48.33 -23.72 4.10
C GLU A 74 49.71 -23.21 4.57
N GLY A 75 50.33 -23.96 5.50
CA GLY A 75 51.66 -23.64 6.02
C GLY A 75 51.72 -22.53 7.08
N VAL A 76 50.58 -21.92 7.45
CA VAL A 76 50.53 -20.90 8.50
C VAL A 76 50.20 -21.56 9.85
N GLU A 77 51.17 -21.54 10.76
CA GLU A 77 50.99 -21.98 12.16
C GLU A 77 50.19 -20.93 12.94
N CYS A 78 49.11 -21.37 13.59
CA CYS A 78 48.25 -20.50 14.37
C CYS A 78 48.96 -19.98 15.63
N TRP A 79 48.60 -18.77 16.06
CA TRP A 79 49.14 -18.10 17.25
C TRP A 79 50.63 -17.72 17.20
N ARG A 80 51.28 -17.89 16.05
CA ARG A 80 52.62 -17.33 15.76
C ARG A 80 52.51 -15.87 15.30
N GLU A 81 53.66 -15.21 15.16
CA GLU A 81 53.72 -13.78 14.81
C GLU A 81 52.99 -13.44 13.50
N GLU A 82 53.13 -14.29 12.48
CA GLU A 82 52.47 -14.10 11.19
C GLU A 82 50.93 -14.22 11.29
N HIS A 83 50.43 -15.28 11.93
CA HIS A 83 49.00 -15.48 12.17
C HIS A 83 48.42 -14.43 13.11
N GLY A 84 49.15 -14.04 14.16
CA GLY A 84 48.74 -13.02 15.12
C GLY A 84 48.50 -11.65 14.45
N ARG A 85 49.30 -11.29 13.45
CA ARG A 85 49.05 -10.08 12.63
C ARG A 85 47.78 -10.21 11.79
N MET A 86 47.53 -11.38 11.19
CA MET A 86 46.29 -11.64 10.44
C MET A 86 45.05 -11.56 11.33
N VAL A 87 45.10 -12.18 12.51
CA VAL A 87 44.04 -12.13 13.53
C VAL A 87 43.80 -10.71 14.02
N GLY A 88 44.86 -9.92 14.23
CA GLY A 88 44.74 -8.51 14.63
C GLY A 88 43.99 -7.67 13.60
N VAL A 89 44.30 -7.84 12.30
CA VAL A 89 43.58 -7.16 11.22
C VAL A 89 42.13 -7.65 11.15
N ALA A 90 41.91 -8.97 11.20
CA ALA A 90 40.57 -9.54 11.18
C ALA A 90 39.69 -9.06 12.34
N ALA A 91 40.23 -9.01 13.57
CA ALA A 91 39.54 -8.52 14.75
C ALA A 91 39.14 -7.04 14.61
N ALA A 92 40.02 -6.20 14.05
CA ALA A 92 39.71 -4.80 13.76
C ALA A 92 38.55 -4.66 12.75
N PHE A 93 38.55 -5.47 11.68
CA PHE A 93 37.46 -5.48 10.70
C PHE A 93 36.15 -6.04 11.28
N ILE A 94 36.19 -7.05 12.15
CA ILE A 94 35.01 -7.56 12.86
C ILE A 94 34.41 -6.47 13.74
N GLY A 95 35.25 -5.76 14.51
CA GLY A 95 34.80 -4.66 15.35
C GLY A 95 34.16 -3.51 14.56
N LEU A 96 34.85 -3.05 13.52
CA LEU A 96 34.42 -1.89 12.73
C LEU A 96 33.25 -2.21 11.79
N TYR A 97 33.34 -3.30 11.03
CA TYR A 97 32.39 -3.62 9.98
C TYR A 97 31.27 -4.51 10.50
N THR A 98 31.59 -5.69 11.04
CA THR A 98 30.58 -6.70 11.39
C THR A 98 29.75 -6.28 12.61
N ILE A 99 30.40 -6.12 13.75
CA ILE A 99 29.74 -5.70 15.00
C ILE A 99 29.32 -4.23 14.91
N GLY A 100 30.17 -3.35 14.38
CA GLY A 100 29.88 -1.94 14.22
C GLY A 100 28.62 -1.67 13.39
N THR A 101 28.45 -2.36 12.25
CA THR A 101 27.23 -2.24 11.42
C THR A 101 26.00 -2.76 12.16
N LEU A 102 26.08 -3.91 12.83
CA LEU A 102 24.96 -4.45 13.61
C LEU A 102 24.52 -3.49 14.71
N VAL A 103 25.48 -2.99 15.51
CA VAL A 103 25.22 -2.03 16.58
C VAL A 103 24.62 -0.75 16.02
N PHE A 104 25.17 -0.23 14.92
CA PHE A 104 24.63 0.94 14.24
C PHE A 104 23.18 0.73 13.82
N CYS A 105 22.85 -0.38 13.16
CA CYS A 105 21.48 -0.71 12.75
C CYS A 105 20.53 -0.84 13.95
N VAL A 106 20.98 -1.45 15.05
CA VAL A 106 20.20 -1.56 16.30
C VAL A 106 19.93 -0.18 16.89
N VAL A 107 20.96 0.65 17.06
CA VAL A 107 20.83 1.99 17.64
C VAL A 107 19.90 2.87 16.80
N VAL A 108 20.05 2.85 15.48
CA VAL A 108 19.17 3.60 14.56
C VAL A 108 17.74 3.07 14.64
N SER A 109 17.54 1.75 14.75
CA SER A 109 16.22 1.15 14.94
C SER A 109 15.57 1.55 16.26
N LEU A 110 16.32 1.60 17.36
CA LEU A 110 15.81 2.03 18.67
C LEU A 110 15.39 3.51 18.69
N GLN A 111 16.01 4.33 17.84
CA GLN A 111 15.68 5.74 17.70
C GLN A 111 14.49 6.00 16.77
N TYR A 112 14.01 5.00 16.02
CA TYR A 112 13.03 5.15 14.94
C TYR A 112 11.79 5.96 15.38
N LYS A 113 11.03 5.47 16.36
CA LYS A 113 9.79 6.14 16.82
C LYS A 113 10.05 7.59 17.31
N ARG A 114 11.10 7.79 18.10
CA ARG A 114 11.40 9.11 18.68
C ARG A 114 11.86 10.13 17.64
N LYS A 115 12.64 9.69 16.65
CA LYS A 115 13.19 10.57 15.61
C LYS A 115 12.22 10.79 14.47
N LEU A 116 11.37 9.83 14.15
CA LEU A 116 10.37 9.98 13.09
C LEU A 116 9.39 11.11 13.37
N LEU A 117 8.98 11.27 14.63
CA LEU A 117 8.11 12.36 15.08
C LEU A 117 8.77 13.75 15.00
N ARG A 118 10.09 13.81 15.21
CA ARG A 118 10.85 15.09 15.24
C ARG A 118 11.42 15.48 13.89
N ASP A 119 11.79 14.49 13.09
CA ASP A 119 12.42 14.64 11.79
C ASP A 119 11.77 13.65 10.81
N PRO A 120 10.76 14.09 10.04
CA PRO A 120 10.09 13.23 9.06
C PRO A 120 11.05 12.72 7.97
N ARG A 121 12.20 13.38 7.79
CA ARG A 121 13.23 12.99 6.81
C ARG A 121 14.15 11.88 7.33
N PHE A 122 14.04 11.51 8.61
CA PHE A 122 14.78 10.39 9.20
C PHE A 122 14.51 9.07 8.45
N ALA A 123 13.24 8.78 8.13
CA ALA A 123 12.87 7.59 7.39
C ALA A 123 13.45 7.58 5.96
N GLN A 124 13.52 8.74 5.32
CA GLN A 124 14.10 8.90 3.98
C GLN A 124 15.61 8.65 3.99
N ARG A 125 16.31 9.21 4.99
CA ARG A 125 17.77 9.03 5.14
C ARG A 125 18.15 7.58 5.40
N PHE A 126 17.37 6.85 6.19
CA PHE A 126 17.63 5.44 6.52
C PHE A 126 16.73 4.48 5.75
N ARG A 127 16.29 4.85 4.54
CA ARG A 127 15.43 4.02 3.69
C ARG A 127 16.08 2.68 3.35
N PHE A 128 17.40 2.58 3.25
CA PHE A 128 18.10 1.30 3.07
C PHE A 128 17.88 0.32 4.23
N LEU A 129 17.63 0.84 5.45
CA LEU A 129 17.40 0.05 6.65
C LEU A 129 15.93 -0.34 6.81
N PHE A 130 15.01 0.60 6.57
CA PHE A 130 13.57 0.43 6.87
C PHE A 130 12.69 0.19 5.64
N GLY A 131 13.15 0.58 4.45
CA GLY A 131 12.35 0.66 3.22
C GLY A 131 11.82 -0.68 2.70
N ARG A 132 12.41 -1.80 3.11
CA ARG A 132 12.00 -3.16 2.68
C ARG A 132 11.00 -3.83 3.62
N TRP A 133 10.92 -3.32 4.85
CA TRP A 133 10.17 -3.95 5.93
C TRP A 133 8.86 -3.22 6.16
N ARG A 134 7.86 -3.93 6.71
CA ARG A 134 6.61 -3.32 7.17
C ARG A 134 6.91 -2.32 8.28
N ALA A 135 6.22 -1.18 8.28
CA ALA A 135 6.43 -0.11 9.26
C ALA A 135 6.28 -0.58 10.72
N GLN A 136 5.39 -1.54 10.97
CA GLN A 136 5.18 -2.14 12.30
C GLN A 136 6.38 -2.97 12.79
N ILE A 137 7.24 -3.44 11.89
CA ILE A 137 8.34 -4.37 12.18
C ILE A 137 9.67 -3.79 11.64
N TYR A 138 9.87 -2.50 11.87
CA TYR A 138 11.04 -1.74 11.39
C TYR A 138 12.38 -2.30 11.89
N TYR A 139 12.41 -3.00 13.02
CA TYR A 139 13.61 -3.55 13.64
C TYR A 139 14.08 -4.88 13.02
N TYR A 140 13.32 -5.46 12.09
CA TYR A 140 13.61 -6.79 11.54
C TYR A 140 14.95 -6.87 10.81
N GLN A 141 15.42 -5.77 10.20
CA GLN A 141 16.74 -5.72 9.57
C GLN A 141 17.85 -6.12 10.55
N SER A 142 17.77 -5.66 11.80
CA SER A 142 18.75 -5.96 12.84
C SER A 142 18.71 -7.44 13.24
N LEU A 143 17.51 -8.04 13.34
CA LEU A 143 17.37 -9.48 13.58
C LEU A 143 17.96 -10.32 12.45
N ARG A 144 17.80 -9.87 11.21
CA ARG A 144 18.38 -10.54 10.03
C ARG A 144 19.90 -10.43 10.00
N LEU A 145 20.47 -9.28 10.37
CA LEU A 145 21.92 -9.12 10.50
C LEU A 145 22.50 -10.00 11.62
N LEU A 146 21.80 -10.12 12.75
CA LEU A 146 22.17 -11.03 13.82
C LEU A 146 22.15 -12.50 13.36
N ARG A 147 21.09 -12.93 12.66
CA ARG A 147 21.03 -14.26 12.02
C ARG A 147 22.24 -14.48 11.12
N ASN A 148 22.51 -13.55 10.20
CA ASN A 148 23.61 -13.68 9.24
C ASN A 148 24.98 -13.70 9.91
N LEU A 149 25.15 -12.93 11.00
CA LEU A 149 26.36 -12.97 11.83
C LEU A 149 26.57 -14.34 12.45
N LEU A 150 25.53 -14.94 13.03
CA LEU A 150 25.61 -16.28 13.62
C LEU A 150 25.92 -17.34 12.56
N LEU A 151 25.32 -17.25 11.36
CA LEU A 151 25.61 -18.16 10.25
C LEU A 151 27.06 -18.06 9.76
N ALA A 152 27.69 -16.88 9.85
CA ALA A 152 29.10 -16.71 9.53
C ALA A 152 30.01 -17.18 10.67
N ALA A 153 29.65 -16.89 11.92
CA ALA A 153 30.49 -17.13 13.09
C ALA A 153 30.55 -18.60 13.53
N ILE A 154 29.43 -19.33 13.47
CA ILE A 154 29.35 -20.73 13.93
C ILE A 154 30.38 -21.65 13.23
N PRO A 155 30.46 -21.71 11.88
CA PRO A 155 31.38 -22.62 11.21
C PRO A 155 32.86 -22.22 11.31
N THR A 156 33.16 -20.99 11.72
CA THR A 156 34.53 -20.44 11.73
C THR A 156 35.13 -20.28 13.13
N LEU A 157 34.29 -20.08 14.15
CA LEU A 157 34.75 -19.89 15.54
C LEU A 157 34.68 -21.16 16.37
N LEU A 158 33.88 -22.15 15.95
CA LEU A 158 33.84 -23.44 16.62
C LEU A 158 34.93 -24.35 16.06
N PRO A 159 35.53 -25.22 16.90
CA PRO A 159 36.56 -26.15 16.47
C PRO A 159 36.11 -27.01 15.29
N TYR A 160 37.04 -27.29 14.39
CA TYR A 160 36.84 -28.16 13.23
C TYR A 160 36.47 -29.60 13.64
N ASP A 161 36.95 -30.03 14.81
CA ASP A 161 36.87 -31.41 15.28
C ASP A 161 35.44 -31.86 15.64
N GLU A 162 34.52 -30.91 15.81
CA GLU A 162 33.13 -31.17 16.21
C GLU A 162 32.11 -30.65 15.17
N PRO A 163 32.11 -31.18 13.94
CA PRO A 163 31.22 -30.72 12.87
C PRO A 163 29.74 -30.97 13.19
N GLN A 164 29.44 -31.94 14.05
CA GLN A 164 28.08 -32.23 14.52
C GLN A 164 27.50 -31.04 15.29
N VAL A 165 28.28 -30.48 16.22
CA VAL A 165 27.86 -29.31 17.03
C VAL A 165 27.61 -28.10 16.14
N GLN A 166 28.48 -27.88 15.14
CA GLN A 166 28.31 -26.79 14.18
C GLN A 166 26.99 -26.91 13.40
N VAL A 167 26.70 -28.09 12.84
CA VAL A 167 25.46 -28.34 12.09
C VAL A 167 24.23 -28.19 12.99
N THR A 168 24.25 -28.73 14.21
CA THR A 168 23.13 -28.61 15.16
C THR A 168 22.84 -27.15 15.50
N LEU A 169 23.86 -26.33 15.77
CA LEU A 169 23.70 -24.92 16.07
C LEU A 169 23.18 -24.12 14.86
N LEU A 170 23.67 -24.40 13.65
CA LEU A 170 23.17 -23.78 12.42
C LEU A 170 21.69 -24.11 12.17
N VAL A 171 21.30 -25.38 12.37
CA VAL A 171 19.89 -25.81 12.28
C VAL A 171 19.02 -25.09 13.31
N PHE A 172 19.49 -24.95 14.55
CA PHE A 172 18.78 -24.21 15.59
C PHE A 172 18.56 -22.74 15.20
N VAL A 173 19.62 -22.04 14.78
CA VAL A 173 19.55 -20.63 14.38
C VAL A 173 18.61 -20.44 13.18
N LEU A 174 18.72 -21.28 12.15
CA LEU A 174 17.84 -21.20 10.98
C LEU A 174 16.39 -21.50 11.34
N SER A 175 16.12 -22.50 12.18
CA SER A 175 14.77 -22.84 12.64
C SER A 175 14.14 -21.71 13.45
N ALA A 176 14.88 -21.13 14.40
CA ALA A 176 14.43 -19.97 15.16
C ALA A 176 14.13 -18.77 14.24
N SER A 177 14.99 -18.54 13.23
CA SER A 177 14.77 -17.47 12.25
C SER A 177 13.55 -17.70 11.36
N LEU A 178 13.28 -18.96 10.98
CA LEU A 178 12.12 -19.34 10.19
C LEU A 178 10.83 -19.13 10.98
N VAL A 179 10.79 -19.56 12.25
CA VAL A 179 9.65 -19.30 13.13
C VAL A 179 9.40 -17.81 13.26
N ALA A 180 10.45 -17.01 13.53
CA ALA A 180 10.33 -15.55 13.60
C ALA A 180 9.78 -14.96 12.30
N GLN A 181 10.26 -15.41 11.14
CA GLN A 181 9.83 -14.91 9.84
C GLN A 181 8.37 -15.28 9.51
N LEU A 182 7.96 -16.52 9.78
CA LEU A 182 6.59 -16.98 9.53
C LEU A 182 5.57 -16.28 10.43
N ARG A 183 5.96 -15.97 11.68
CA ARG A 183 5.11 -15.26 12.64
C ARG A 183 5.04 -13.77 12.38
N LEU A 184 6.17 -13.15 12.03
CA LEU A 184 6.26 -11.70 11.84
C LEU A 184 5.88 -11.24 10.43
N ARG A 185 6.04 -12.07 9.38
CA ARG A 185 5.78 -11.70 7.97
C ARG A 185 6.36 -10.31 7.62
N PRO A 186 7.67 -10.11 7.83
CA PRO A 186 8.29 -8.78 7.89
C PRO A 186 8.36 -8.04 6.55
N TRP A 187 8.37 -8.76 5.42
CA TRP A 187 8.42 -8.13 4.10
C TRP A 187 7.11 -7.42 3.78
N ARG A 188 7.19 -6.26 3.11
CA ARG A 188 6.00 -5.53 2.65
C ARG A 188 5.17 -6.36 1.69
N VAL A 189 5.82 -6.97 0.71
CA VAL A 189 5.21 -7.82 -0.31
C VAL A 189 5.11 -9.27 0.19
N ASP A 190 3.90 -9.83 0.22
CA ASP A 190 3.67 -11.20 0.72
C ASP A 190 4.38 -12.29 -0.08
N ALA A 191 4.54 -12.10 -1.38
CA ALA A 191 5.32 -13.02 -2.22
C ALA A 191 6.78 -13.14 -1.74
N LEU A 192 7.37 -12.07 -1.19
CA LEU A 192 8.73 -12.10 -0.64
C LEU A 192 8.78 -12.84 0.71
N ASN A 193 7.72 -12.75 1.52
CA ASN A 193 7.61 -13.54 2.75
C ASN A 193 7.62 -15.05 2.45
N LEU A 194 6.88 -15.46 1.41
CA LEU A 194 6.85 -16.86 0.95
C LEU A 194 8.21 -17.29 0.40
N LEU A 195 8.82 -16.48 -0.47
CA LEU A 195 10.11 -16.78 -1.08
C LEU A 195 11.23 -16.94 -0.03
N ASP A 196 11.39 -15.96 0.87
CA ASP A 196 12.45 -15.99 1.89
C ASP A 196 12.23 -17.13 2.91
N GLY A 197 10.97 -17.48 3.18
CA GLY A 197 10.62 -18.66 4.00
C GLY A 197 11.00 -19.96 3.30
N GLY A 198 10.64 -20.10 2.01
CA GLY A 198 11.01 -21.25 1.18
C GLY A 198 12.52 -21.42 1.02
N LEU A 199 13.26 -20.33 0.83
CA LEU A 199 14.73 -20.36 0.78
C LEU A 199 15.34 -20.80 2.12
N THR A 200 14.78 -20.35 3.25
CA THR A 200 15.25 -20.78 4.57
C THR A 200 14.96 -22.26 4.82
N VAL A 201 13.81 -22.78 4.38
CA VAL A 201 13.51 -24.23 4.40
C VAL A 201 14.48 -25.01 3.50
N ALA A 202 14.82 -24.49 2.31
CA ALA A 202 15.81 -25.11 1.43
C ALA A 202 17.18 -25.25 2.12
N LEU A 203 17.64 -24.18 2.77
CA LEU A 203 18.90 -24.17 3.52
C LEU A 203 18.87 -25.17 4.69
N LEU A 204 17.75 -25.26 5.43
CA LEU A 204 17.58 -26.25 6.49
C LEU A 204 17.67 -27.68 5.96
N LEU A 205 17.00 -27.98 4.84
CA LEU A 205 17.06 -29.29 4.20
C LEU A 205 18.49 -29.63 3.77
N LEU A 206 19.24 -28.68 3.19
CA LEU A 206 20.65 -28.89 2.84
C LEU A 206 21.52 -29.23 4.05
N LEU A 207 21.36 -28.49 5.15
CA LEU A 207 22.14 -28.76 6.37
C LEU A 207 21.82 -30.13 6.98
N ILE A 208 20.55 -30.55 6.94
CA ILE A 208 20.14 -31.88 7.43
C ILE A 208 20.74 -32.99 6.54
N ILE A 209 20.74 -32.80 5.22
CA ILE A 209 21.37 -33.75 4.28
C ILE A 209 22.89 -33.82 4.52
N MET A 210 23.55 -32.68 4.73
CA MET A 210 24.98 -32.63 5.05
C MET A 210 25.28 -33.31 6.38
N GLY A 211 24.52 -33.00 7.44
CA GLY A 211 24.69 -33.61 8.77
C GLY A 211 24.54 -35.14 8.75
N THR A 212 23.52 -35.66 8.06
CA THR A 212 23.32 -37.11 7.93
C THR A 212 24.40 -37.80 7.09
N SER A 213 25.05 -37.09 6.16
CA SER A 213 26.19 -37.63 5.41
C SER A 213 27.45 -37.76 6.26
N LEU A 214 27.70 -36.83 7.18
CA LEU A 214 28.85 -36.85 8.10
C LEU A 214 28.76 -37.98 9.13
N CYS A 215 27.55 -38.35 9.57
CA CYS A 215 27.33 -39.46 10.49
C CYS A 215 27.73 -40.85 9.91
N THR A 216 27.98 -40.98 8.60
CA THR A 216 28.35 -42.26 7.98
C THR A 216 29.84 -42.62 8.10
N SER A 217 30.68 -41.74 8.65
CA SER A 217 32.15 -41.86 8.55
C SER A 217 32.87 -42.16 9.87
N ALA A 218 32.21 -42.09 11.01
CA ALA A 218 32.89 -42.14 12.32
C ALA A 218 33.24 -43.55 12.79
N ASP A 219 32.38 -44.54 12.53
CA ASP A 219 32.60 -45.92 12.96
C ASP A 219 32.23 -46.87 11.82
N GLY A 220 33.15 -47.74 11.39
CA GLY A 220 32.91 -48.75 10.34
C GLY A 220 31.80 -49.77 10.64
N VAL A 221 30.97 -49.52 11.66
CA VAL A 221 29.72 -50.20 11.95
C VAL A 221 28.59 -49.31 11.43
N ALA A 222 27.99 -49.71 10.31
CA ALA A 222 26.74 -49.14 9.85
C ALA A 222 25.64 -49.38 10.90
N SER A 223 25.47 -48.45 11.84
CA SER A 223 24.21 -48.37 12.56
C SER A 223 23.15 -47.96 11.53
N THR A 224 22.31 -48.92 11.18
CA THR A 224 21.18 -48.83 10.24
C THR A 224 20.14 -47.76 10.63
N ALA A 225 20.42 -46.94 11.64
CA ALA A 225 19.50 -45.99 12.25
C ALA A 225 19.80 -44.50 11.96
N CYS A 226 20.97 -44.12 11.43
CA CYS A 226 21.33 -42.69 11.36
C CYS A 226 21.94 -42.18 10.03
N GLY A 227 22.38 -43.05 9.13
CA GLY A 227 22.96 -42.66 7.84
C GLY A 227 21.95 -42.68 6.69
N MET A 228 21.82 -41.58 5.93
CA MET A 228 21.12 -41.61 4.65
C MET A 228 21.90 -42.49 3.67
N THR A 229 21.24 -43.41 2.97
CA THR A 229 21.91 -44.19 1.91
C THR A 229 22.34 -43.26 0.78
N ARG A 230 23.37 -43.65 -0.01
CA ARG A 230 23.86 -42.84 -1.16
C ARG A 230 22.75 -42.50 -2.16
N SER A 231 21.75 -43.36 -2.31
CA SER A 231 20.57 -43.06 -3.15
C SER A 231 19.64 -42.03 -2.51
N GLN A 232 19.44 -42.06 -1.19
CA GLN A 232 18.62 -41.07 -0.47
C GLN A 232 19.25 -39.67 -0.44
N SER A 233 20.59 -39.56 -0.33
CA SER A 233 21.27 -38.26 -0.37
C SER A 233 21.20 -37.61 -1.76
N VAL A 234 21.33 -38.40 -2.83
CA VAL A 234 21.13 -37.94 -4.21
C VAL A 234 19.71 -37.46 -4.45
N VAL A 235 18.70 -38.23 -4.04
CA VAL A 235 17.28 -37.85 -4.17
C VAL A 235 16.99 -36.55 -3.39
N SER A 236 17.50 -36.43 -2.16
CA SER A 236 17.28 -35.25 -1.34
C SER A 236 17.96 -34.00 -1.93
N THR A 237 19.15 -34.15 -2.51
CA THR A 237 19.86 -33.08 -3.22
C THR A 237 19.10 -32.61 -4.47
N LEU A 238 18.54 -33.56 -5.24
CA LEU A 238 17.70 -33.26 -6.40
C LEU A 238 16.39 -32.55 -6.00
N LEU A 239 15.77 -32.94 -4.88
CA LEU A 239 14.57 -32.29 -4.37
C LEU A 239 14.85 -30.84 -3.94
N VAL A 240 15.97 -30.59 -3.24
CA VAL A 240 16.34 -29.23 -2.86
C VAL A 240 16.67 -28.38 -4.09
N SER A 241 17.44 -28.91 -5.05
CA SER A 241 17.78 -28.16 -6.26
C SER A 241 16.53 -27.83 -7.09
N LEU A 242 15.57 -28.75 -7.18
CA LEU A 242 14.26 -28.51 -7.78
C LEU A 242 13.49 -27.43 -7.02
N MET A 243 13.48 -27.45 -5.69
CA MET A 243 12.80 -26.44 -4.88
C MET A 243 13.44 -25.05 -5.04
N MET A 244 14.77 -24.97 -5.13
CA MET A 244 15.48 -23.73 -5.44
C MET A 244 15.17 -23.22 -6.85
N ALA A 245 15.15 -24.10 -7.85
CA ALA A 245 14.79 -23.78 -9.23
C ALA A 245 13.33 -23.28 -9.32
N ALA A 246 12.40 -23.92 -8.61
CA ALA A 246 11.01 -23.49 -8.52
C ALA A 246 10.88 -22.11 -7.84
N GLY A 247 11.63 -21.87 -6.77
CA GLY A 247 11.69 -20.55 -6.11
C GLY A 247 12.24 -19.46 -7.02
N LEU A 248 13.30 -19.74 -7.79
CA LEU A 248 13.86 -18.83 -8.78
C LEU A 248 12.87 -18.56 -9.91
N LEU A 249 12.23 -19.60 -10.45
CA LEU A 249 11.18 -19.47 -11.47
C LEU A 249 10.02 -18.63 -10.96
N PHE A 250 9.55 -18.87 -9.73
CA PHE A 250 8.53 -18.05 -9.08
C PHE A 250 8.96 -16.59 -8.99
N ALA A 251 10.19 -16.31 -8.54
CA ALA A 251 10.72 -14.95 -8.47
C ALA A 251 10.78 -14.29 -9.86
N VAL A 252 11.22 -15.00 -10.90
CA VAL A 252 11.26 -14.50 -12.28
C VAL A 252 9.85 -14.26 -12.83
N VAL A 253 8.91 -15.17 -12.59
CA VAL A 253 7.50 -15.00 -13.01
C VAL A 253 6.88 -13.79 -12.32
N GLN A 254 7.10 -13.63 -11.01
CA GLN A 254 6.59 -12.49 -10.27
C GLN A 254 7.24 -11.18 -10.72
N TRP A 255 8.55 -11.17 -11.00
CA TRP A 255 9.23 -10.01 -11.56
C TRP A 255 8.70 -9.66 -12.96
N ARG A 256 8.54 -10.65 -13.84
CA ARG A 256 7.94 -10.45 -15.18
C ARG A 256 6.50 -9.93 -15.08
N ARG A 257 5.70 -10.47 -14.17
CA ARG A 257 4.34 -9.98 -13.90
C ARG A 257 4.36 -8.55 -13.40
N SER A 258 5.29 -8.20 -12.51
CA SER A 258 5.48 -6.84 -12.02
C SER A 258 5.87 -5.87 -13.13
N LEU A 259 6.63 -6.31 -14.14
CA LEU A 259 6.94 -5.51 -15.33
C LEU A 259 5.72 -5.38 -16.26
N SER A 260 4.85 -6.40 -16.35
CA SER A 260 3.66 -6.36 -17.21
C SER A 260 2.43 -5.72 -16.55
N SER A 261 2.42 -5.57 -15.22
CA SER A 261 1.28 -5.10 -14.45
C SER A 261 1.19 -3.58 -14.34
N SER A 262 1.85 -2.81 -15.21
CA SER A 262 1.51 -1.39 -15.38
C SER A 262 0.16 -1.29 -16.09
N THR A 263 -0.90 -1.82 -15.48
CA THR A 263 -2.27 -1.50 -15.89
C THR A 263 -2.43 -0.02 -15.62
N SER A 264 -2.30 0.77 -16.67
CA SER A 264 -2.51 2.20 -16.58
C SER A 264 -4.00 2.46 -16.40
N PHE A 265 -4.39 3.10 -15.30
CA PHE A 265 -5.79 3.48 -15.15
C PHE A 265 -6.02 4.81 -15.85
N ASP A 266 -7.20 4.99 -16.44
CA ASP A 266 -7.57 6.29 -17.00
C ASP A 266 -7.97 7.25 -15.88
N ILE A 267 -8.60 6.71 -14.83
CA ILE A 267 -9.11 7.45 -13.68
C ILE A 267 -8.82 6.65 -12.41
N PHE A 268 -8.24 7.31 -11.41
CA PHE A 268 -8.16 6.81 -10.04
C PHE A 268 -9.14 7.58 -9.15
N LEU A 269 -10.02 6.90 -8.43
CA LEU A 269 -10.98 7.54 -7.51
C LEU A 269 -10.46 7.53 -6.06
N SER A 270 -9.88 8.67 -5.63
CA SER A 270 -9.47 8.90 -4.25
C SER A 270 -10.65 9.38 -3.40
N HIS A 271 -10.92 8.73 -2.26
CA HIS A 271 -12.09 9.04 -1.43
C HIS A 271 -11.95 8.58 0.02
N HIS A 272 -12.67 9.25 0.93
CA HIS A 272 -12.83 8.78 2.31
C HIS A 272 -13.81 7.59 2.35
N LYS A 273 -13.44 6.48 3.01
CA LYS A 273 -14.25 5.25 3.07
C LYS A 273 -15.63 5.48 3.69
N GLY A 274 -15.69 6.27 4.78
CA GLY A 274 -16.94 6.60 5.45
C GLY A 274 -17.67 7.80 4.83
N GLY A 275 -16.93 8.85 4.49
CA GLY A 275 -17.51 10.15 4.10
C GLY A 275 -17.89 10.29 2.63
N ALA A 276 -17.40 9.39 1.77
CA ALA A 276 -17.59 9.46 0.31
C ALA A 276 -17.58 8.08 -0.37
N GLY A 277 -17.65 6.97 0.36
CA GLY A 277 -17.48 5.62 -0.19
C GLY A 277 -18.58 5.21 -1.17
N ASN A 278 -19.84 5.40 -0.78
CA ASN A 278 -21.01 5.11 -1.62
C ASN A 278 -21.07 6.06 -2.81
N THR A 279 -20.72 7.34 -2.61
CA THR A 279 -20.60 8.32 -3.70
C THR A 279 -19.54 7.88 -4.71
N ALA A 280 -18.34 7.49 -4.25
CA ALA A 280 -17.26 6.98 -5.09
C ALA A 280 -17.66 5.71 -5.86
N ARG A 281 -18.36 4.78 -5.19
CA ARG A 281 -18.88 3.55 -5.80
C ARG A 281 -19.89 3.85 -6.91
N LEU A 282 -20.82 4.76 -6.65
CA LEU A 282 -21.83 5.15 -7.62
C LEU A 282 -21.19 5.89 -8.81
N MET A 283 -20.21 6.77 -8.56
CA MET A 283 -19.41 7.40 -9.62
C MET A 283 -18.63 6.36 -10.45
N LYS A 284 -18.02 5.34 -9.81
CA LYS A 284 -17.35 4.24 -10.52
C LYS A 284 -18.32 3.54 -11.47
N LEU A 285 -19.52 3.21 -11.00
CA LEU A 285 -20.54 2.56 -11.81
C LEU A 285 -20.88 3.42 -13.04
N PHE A 286 -21.14 4.72 -12.84
CA PHE A 286 -21.48 5.63 -13.93
C PHE A 286 -20.33 5.87 -14.90
N LEU A 287 -19.11 6.04 -14.42
CA LEU A 287 -17.93 6.19 -15.27
C LEU A 287 -17.69 4.91 -16.10
N SER A 288 -17.87 3.73 -15.50
CA SER A 288 -17.65 2.45 -16.17
C SER A 288 -18.75 2.13 -17.20
N GLN A 289 -19.99 2.59 -16.97
CA GLN A 289 -21.09 2.42 -17.92
C GLN A 289 -21.12 3.51 -18.99
N GLY A 290 -20.74 4.73 -18.64
CA GLY A 290 -20.80 5.91 -19.51
C GLY A 290 -19.55 6.14 -20.34
N THR A 291 -18.44 5.48 -20.02
CA THR A 291 -17.16 5.65 -20.71
C THR A 291 -16.45 4.31 -20.88
N ARG A 292 -15.42 4.26 -21.75
CA ARG A 292 -14.50 3.11 -21.85
C ARG A 292 -13.30 3.24 -20.89
N ALA A 293 -13.31 4.22 -19.99
CA ALA A 293 -12.21 4.51 -19.10
C ALA A 293 -12.01 3.35 -18.11
N ARG A 294 -10.76 2.93 -17.91
CA ARG A 294 -10.40 2.01 -16.83
C ARG A 294 -10.36 2.79 -15.51
N VAL A 295 -11.36 2.60 -14.67
CA VAL A 295 -11.49 3.29 -13.38
C VAL A 295 -10.95 2.41 -12.26
N PHE A 296 -9.94 2.88 -11.55
CA PHE A 296 -9.48 2.27 -10.30
C PHE A 296 -10.31 2.78 -9.12
N TYR A 297 -10.70 1.85 -8.26
CA TYR A 297 -11.47 2.11 -7.04
C TYR A 297 -10.96 1.23 -5.91
N ASP A 298 -10.61 1.89 -4.82
CA ASP A 298 -9.85 1.38 -3.68
C ASP A 298 -10.52 0.20 -2.94
N ALA A 299 -11.87 0.14 -2.90
CA ALA A 299 -12.55 -0.87 -2.10
C ALA A 299 -12.57 -2.29 -2.73
N ASP A 300 -12.15 -2.45 -3.98
CA ASP A 300 -12.17 -3.76 -4.65
C ASP A 300 -10.83 -4.52 -4.54
N ASN A 301 -9.72 -3.86 -4.14
CA ASN A 301 -8.37 -4.45 -4.29
C ASN A 301 -7.31 -3.97 -3.27
N LEU A 302 -7.71 -3.58 -2.07
CA LEU A 302 -6.80 -3.03 -1.06
C LEU A 302 -6.08 -4.09 -0.22
N ASN A 303 -4.95 -4.61 -0.72
CA ASN A 303 -4.08 -5.50 0.07
C ASN A 303 -2.80 -4.81 0.57
N SER A 304 -2.39 -3.66 0.02
CA SER A 304 -1.23 -2.89 0.51
C SER A 304 -1.20 -1.44 -0.02
N LEU A 305 -0.64 -0.52 0.76
CA LEU A 305 -0.35 0.88 0.35
C LEU A 305 0.61 0.96 -0.85
N ASP A 306 1.50 -0.03 -1.01
CA ASP A 306 2.42 -0.11 -2.15
C ASP A 306 1.66 -0.21 -3.48
N LEU A 307 0.66 -1.10 -3.55
CA LEU A 307 -0.18 -1.27 -4.75
C LEU A 307 -1.05 -0.03 -5.00
N LEU A 308 -1.52 0.61 -3.94
CA LEU A 308 -2.36 1.80 -4.02
C LEU A 308 -1.59 2.96 -4.68
N PHE A 309 -0.40 3.25 -4.18
CA PHE A 309 0.42 4.33 -4.71
C PHE A 309 0.98 4.01 -6.09
N GLU A 310 1.23 2.73 -6.40
CA GLU A 310 1.57 2.33 -7.77
C GLU A 310 0.39 2.53 -8.73
N ALA A 311 -0.84 2.23 -8.31
CA ALA A 311 -2.03 2.52 -9.09
C ALA A 311 -2.21 4.02 -9.33
N VAL A 312 -1.91 4.87 -8.34
CA VAL A 312 -1.88 6.33 -8.53
C VAL A 312 -0.84 6.72 -9.59
N ARG A 313 0.39 6.23 -9.50
CA ARG A 313 1.47 6.53 -10.47
C ARG A 313 1.14 6.05 -11.87
N SER A 314 0.46 4.91 -12.00
CA SER A 314 0.05 4.36 -13.29
C SER A 314 -1.21 5.02 -13.86
N SER A 315 -1.86 5.90 -13.11
CA SER A 315 -3.10 6.55 -13.52
C SER A 315 -2.84 7.79 -14.36
N ARG A 316 -3.68 8.00 -15.38
CA ARG A 316 -3.64 9.24 -16.18
C ARG A 316 -4.12 10.45 -15.40
N ARG A 317 -5.05 10.26 -14.47
CA ARG A 317 -5.64 11.31 -13.61
C ARG A 317 -6.12 10.73 -12.29
N VAL A 318 -6.04 11.53 -11.24
CA VAL A 318 -6.65 11.24 -9.94
C VAL A 318 -7.85 12.15 -9.76
N VAL A 319 -9.03 11.56 -9.56
CA VAL A 319 -10.23 12.30 -9.14
C VAL A 319 -10.35 12.12 -7.63
N VAL A 320 -10.25 13.23 -6.90
CA VAL A 320 -10.38 13.23 -5.44
C VAL A 320 -11.75 13.72 -5.02
N ILE A 321 -12.46 12.91 -4.24
CA ILE A 321 -13.76 13.25 -3.68
C ILE A 321 -13.54 13.84 -2.29
N LEU A 322 -13.73 15.16 -2.20
CA LEU A 322 -13.54 15.95 -1.00
C LEU A 322 -14.82 15.93 -0.15
N SER A 323 -14.76 15.19 0.95
CA SER A 323 -15.71 15.15 2.06
C SER A 323 -15.09 15.84 3.28
N ALA A 324 -15.85 16.01 4.37
CA ALA A 324 -15.35 16.62 5.61
C ALA A 324 -14.10 15.92 6.19
N GLU A 325 -13.93 14.62 5.91
CA GLU A 325 -12.93 13.76 6.54
C GLU A 325 -11.81 13.34 5.57
N THR A 326 -11.86 13.76 4.30
CA THR A 326 -10.90 13.29 3.28
C THR A 326 -9.45 13.56 3.66
N ALA A 327 -9.15 14.71 4.27
CA ALA A 327 -7.79 15.05 4.71
C ALA A 327 -7.35 14.36 6.02
N GLN A 328 -8.27 13.72 6.75
CA GLN A 328 -7.95 13.05 8.03
C GLN A 328 -7.40 11.64 7.80
N ARG A 329 -7.62 11.07 6.60
CA ARG A 329 -7.22 9.71 6.26
C ARG A 329 -5.87 9.73 5.55
N PRO A 330 -4.79 9.14 6.13
CA PRO A 330 -3.45 9.18 5.53
C PRO A 330 -3.41 8.58 4.13
N TRP A 331 -4.23 7.57 3.83
CA TRP A 331 -4.35 6.98 2.50
C TRP A 331 -4.72 8.02 1.44
N CYS A 332 -5.78 8.80 1.65
CA CYS A 332 -6.23 9.81 0.70
C CYS A 332 -5.18 10.90 0.48
N VAL A 333 -4.57 11.37 1.57
CA VAL A 333 -3.51 12.39 1.47
C VAL A 333 -2.26 11.81 0.83
N GLY A 334 -1.92 10.56 1.12
CA GLY A 334 -0.82 9.85 0.49
C GLY A 334 -1.01 9.68 -1.01
N GLU A 335 -2.24 9.35 -1.45
CA GLU A 335 -2.60 9.29 -2.88
C GLU A 335 -2.42 10.65 -3.55
N LEU A 336 -2.88 11.74 -2.91
CA LEU A 336 -2.70 13.09 -3.42
C LEU A 336 -1.22 13.47 -3.50
N ALA A 337 -0.45 13.23 -2.45
CA ALA A 337 0.98 13.54 -2.41
C ALA A 337 1.74 12.77 -3.51
N VAL A 338 1.45 11.48 -3.68
CA VAL A 338 2.05 10.67 -4.75
C VAL A 338 1.64 11.17 -6.12
N ALA A 339 0.37 11.54 -6.33
CA ALA A 339 -0.11 12.09 -7.58
C ALA A 339 0.62 13.39 -7.94
N TYR A 340 0.74 14.29 -6.97
CA TYR A 340 1.43 15.58 -7.11
C TYR A 340 2.93 15.39 -7.42
N GLN A 341 3.64 14.59 -6.62
CA GLN A 341 5.06 14.28 -6.82
C GLN A 341 5.34 13.59 -8.16
N SER A 342 4.38 12.78 -8.66
CA SER A 342 4.52 12.05 -9.93
C SER A 342 3.97 12.84 -11.14
N GLY A 343 3.49 14.07 -10.93
CA GLY A 343 2.92 14.90 -11.99
C GLY A 343 1.60 14.38 -12.57
N VAL A 344 0.88 13.52 -11.84
CA VAL A 344 -0.43 13.01 -12.25
C VAL A 344 -1.49 14.08 -11.96
N PRO A 345 -2.25 14.54 -12.96
CA PRO A 345 -3.26 15.58 -12.77
C PRO A 345 -4.33 15.19 -11.75
N ILE A 346 -4.60 16.10 -10.80
CA ILE A 346 -5.62 15.94 -9.75
C ILE A 346 -6.88 16.72 -10.15
N VAL A 347 -8.05 16.09 -10.03
CA VAL A 347 -9.36 16.66 -10.32
C VAL A 347 -10.21 16.62 -9.05
N PRO A 348 -10.37 17.76 -8.34
CA PRO A 348 -11.13 17.80 -7.09
C PRO A 348 -12.64 17.93 -7.33
N VAL A 349 -13.40 17.00 -6.75
CA VAL A 349 -14.86 17.01 -6.67
C VAL A 349 -15.25 17.29 -5.22
N VAL A 350 -15.96 18.40 -4.97
CA VAL A 350 -16.33 18.83 -3.62
C VAL A 350 -17.77 18.43 -3.33
N LEU A 351 -17.94 17.58 -2.31
CA LEU A 351 -19.25 17.28 -1.74
C LEU A 351 -19.69 18.41 -0.79
N PRO A 352 -20.99 18.56 -0.46
CA PRO A 352 -21.47 19.56 0.49
C PRO A 352 -20.78 19.46 1.86
N SER A 353 -20.47 18.23 2.32
CA SER A 353 -19.70 18.01 3.55
C SER A 353 -18.24 18.48 3.43
N GLY A 354 -17.67 18.46 2.22
CA GLY A 354 -16.31 18.91 1.92
C GLY A 354 -16.10 20.40 2.05
N GLN A 355 -17.15 21.23 2.07
CA GLN A 355 -16.99 22.66 2.32
C GLN A 355 -16.34 22.92 3.69
N ARG A 356 -16.75 22.16 4.73
CA ARG A 356 -16.13 22.26 6.07
C ARG A 356 -14.64 21.95 6.05
N LEU A 357 -14.24 20.99 5.21
CA LEU A 357 -12.82 20.66 5.04
C LEU A 357 -12.10 21.87 4.42
N LEU A 358 -12.63 22.43 3.32
CA LEU A 358 -12.04 23.61 2.68
C LEU A 358 -11.90 24.78 3.66
N ASP A 359 -12.94 25.08 4.45
CA ASP A 359 -12.90 26.14 5.46
C ASP A 359 -11.82 25.89 6.53
N THR A 360 -11.65 24.63 6.94
CA THR A 360 -10.63 24.22 7.92
C THR A 360 -9.21 24.34 7.35
N LEU A 361 -9.04 23.99 6.08
CA LEU A 361 -7.77 24.09 5.37
C LEU A 361 -7.42 25.56 5.09
N ASP A 362 -8.39 26.40 4.75
CA ASP A 362 -8.22 27.86 4.58
C ASP A 362 -7.77 28.53 5.89
N ALA A 363 -8.20 28.00 7.04
CA ALA A 363 -7.74 28.44 8.36
C ALA A 363 -6.34 27.93 8.76
N GLY A 364 -5.64 27.20 7.88
CA GLY A 364 -4.28 26.69 8.10
C GLY A 364 -4.20 25.44 8.98
N SER A 365 -5.33 24.78 9.27
CA SER A 365 -5.37 23.58 10.13
C SER A 365 -5.22 22.30 9.31
N HIS A 366 -4.02 22.06 8.78
CA HIS A 366 -3.68 20.84 8.01
C HIS A 366 -3.12 19.73 8.92
N ALA A 367 -3.86 19.30 9.94
CA ALA A 367 -3.33 18.35 10.92
C ALA A 367 -3.77 16.90 10.61
N LEU A 368 -3.00 16.22 9.75
CA LEU A 368 -2.87 14.76 9.87
C LEU A 368 -2.24 14.44 11.23
N SER A 369 -2.72 13.37 11.88
CA SER A 369 -2.10 12.91 13.12
C SER A 369 -0.66 12.46 12.88
N ASP A 370 0.18 12.52 13.91
CA ASP A 370 1.57 12.07 13.79
C ASP A 370 1.65 10.58 13.40
N GLU A 371 0.76 9.76 13.95
CA GLU A 371 0.61 8.34 13.60
C GLU A 371 0.32 8.15 12.10
N ALA A 372 -0.49 9.03 11.52
CA ALA A 372 -0.81 9.01 10.11
C ALA A 372 0.41 9.37 9.24
N LEU A 373 1.25 10.29 9.70
CA LEU A 373 2.53 10.61 9.04
C LEU A 373 3.55 9.47 9.16
N GLU A 374 3.58 8.75 10.29
CA GLU A 374 4.45 7.57 10.44
C GLU A 374 4.14 6.47 9.42
N LEU A 375 2.87 6.32 9.03
CA LEU A 375 2.42 5.38 8.00
C LEU A 375 2.85 5.79 6.59
N LEU A 376 2.97 7.09 6.32
CA LEU A 376 3.31 7.64 5.00
C LEU A 376 4.81 7.86 4.80
N ALA A 377 5.57 8.05 5.88
CA ALA A 377 7.02 8.23 5.82
C ALA A 377 7.79 7.15 5.02
N PRO A 378 7.41 5.84 5.07
CA PRO A 378 7.95 4.80 4.19
C PRO A 378 7.91 5.08 2.68
N TYR A 379 7.07 6.02 2.25
CA TYR A 379 6.78 6.37 0.87
C TYR A 379 7.37 7.71 0.44
N ASP A 380 8.27 8.28 1.25
CA ASP A 380 8.91 9.57 0.99
C ASP A 380 7.95 10.77 1.11
N ILE A 381 6.85 10.61 1.86
CA ILE A 381 5.84 11.65 2.07
C ILE A 381 6.04 12.25 3.46
N THR A 382 6.40 13.53 3.51
CA THR A 382 6.64 14.29 4.75
C THR A 382 5.47 15.21 5.09
N ARG A 383 5.52 15.83 6.27
CA ARG A 383 4.54 16.86 6.66
C ARG A 383 4.55 18.04 5.69
N ASP A 384 5.72 18.41 5.17
CA ASP A 384 5.86 19.52 4.22
C ASP A 384 5.17 19.16 2.89
N ASP A 385 5.37 17.93 2.40
CA ASP A 385 4.73 17.43 1.17
C ASP A 385 3.19 17.40 1.31
N VAL A 386 2.72 16.99 2.49
CA VAL A 386 1.29 17.00 2.84
C VAL A 386 0.75 18.43 2.82
N ALA A 387 1.43 19.38 3.46
CA ALA A 387 0.98 20.77 3.47
C ALA A 387 0.94 21.34 2.05
N GLU A 388 1.99 21.11 1.25
CA GLU A 388 2.10 21.59 -0.13
C GLU A 388 0.99 21.02 -1.02
N VAL A 389 0.73 19.70 -0.97
CA VAL A 389 -0.32 19.12 -1.81
C VAL A 389 -1.72 19.58 -1.38
N MET A 390 -1.95 19.76 -0.08
CA MET A 390 -3.24 20.28 0.40
C MET A 390 -3.43 21.75 -0.03
N GLU A 391 -2.39 22.57 0.05
CA GLU A 391 -2.40 23.94 -0.48
C GLU A 391 -2.68 23.95 -1.99
N HIS A 392 -2.03 23.07 -2.75
CA HIS A 392 -2.26 22.92 -4.19
C HIS A 392 -3.73 22.55 -4.50
N VAL A 393 -4.28 21.56 -3.81
CA VAL A 393 -5.68 21.12 -3.99
C VAL A 393 -6.68 22.23 -3.61
N VAL A 394 -6.38 23.01 -2.58
CA VAL A 394 -7.28 24.07 -2.08
C VAL A 394 -7.19 25.35 -2.92
N PHE A 395 -6.00 25.78 -3.32
CA PHE A 395 -5.83 27.12 -3.90
C PHE A 395 -5.49 27.12 -5.39
N ALA A 396 -4.83 26.07 -5.90
CA ALA A 396 -4.38 26.05 -7.29
C ALA A 396 -5.35 25.34 -8.25
N LEU A 397 -6.14 24.38 -7.74
CA LEU A 397 -7.04 23.59 -8.57
C LEU A 397 -8.46 24.15 -8.58
N GLU A 398 -9.06 24.21 -9.77
CA GLU A 398 -10.47 24.53 -9.94
C GLU A 398 -11.33 23.40 -9.35
N LYS A 399 -12.20 23.75 -8.40
CA LYS A 399 -13.06 22.85 -7.62
C LYS A 399 -14.42 22.65 -8.27
N GLU A 400 -14.87 21.40 -8.38
CA GLU A 400 -16.20 21.06 -8.88
C GLU A 400 -17.16 20.74 -7.72
N TYR A 401 -17.94 21.73 -7.32
CA TYR A 401 -19.02 21.54 -6.34
C TYR A 401 -20.15 20.72 -6.94
N SER A 402 -20.52 19.63 -6.27
CA SER A 402 -21.50 18.67 -6.77
C SER A 402 -22.55 18.36 -5.71
N GLU A 403 -23.82 18.45 -6.10
CA GLU A 403 -24.96 18.15 -5.23
C GLU A 403 -25.44 16.69 -5.34
N SER A 404 -24.87 15.93 -6.29
CA SER A 404 -25.10 14.48 -6.42
C SER A 404 -23.90 13.77 -7.05
N ALA A 405 -23.82 12.45 -6.86
CA ALA A 405 -22.81 11.61 -7.54
C ALA A 405 -22.92 11.66 -9.07
N ALA A 406 -24.11 11.90 -9.60
CA ALA A 406 -24.35 12.03 -11.04
C ALA A 406 -23.79 13.35 -11.58
N ASP A 407 -24.04 14.46 -10.86
CA ASP A 407 -23.48 15.77 -11.22
C ASP A 407 -21.95 15.73 -11.15
N ALA A 408 -21.40 15.17 -10.06
CA ALA A 408 -19.98 14.90 -9.92
C ALA A 408 -19.41 14.11 -11.11
N THR A 409 -20.06 13.01 -11.49
CA THR A 409 -19.63 12.20 -12.63
C THR A 409 -19.69 12.98 -13.94
N GLN A 410 -20.78 13.72 -14.18
CA GLN A 410 -20.96 14.47 -15.41
C GLN A 410 -19.90 15.56 -15.58
N ARG A 411 -19.54 16.26 -14.49
CA ARG A 411 -18.50 17.29 -14.51
C ARG A 411 -17.11 16.68 -14.73
N VAL A 412 -16.79 15.59 -14.04
CA VAL A 412 -15.56 14.82 -14.26
C VAL A 412 -15.45 14.37 -15.72
N VAL A 413 -16.51 13.79 -16.31
CA VAL A 413 -16.52 13.39 -17.72
C VAL A 413 -16.30 14.59 -18.65
N ARG A 414 -16.96 15.72 -18.40
CA ARG A 414 -16.74 16.94 -19.19
C ARG A 414 -15.30 17.43 -19.13
N ARG A 415 -14.69 17.40 -17.95
CA ARG A 415 -13.30 17.86 -17.76
C ARG A 415 -12.28 16.90 -18.37
N ILE A 416 -12.54 15.60 -18.29
CA ILE A 416 -11.68 14.57 -18.87
C ILE A 416 -11.78 14.56 -20.39
N CYS A 417 -12.99 14.66 -20.96
CA CYS A 417 -13.22 14.61 -22.40
C CYS A 417 -13.09 15.96 -23.11
N GLY A 418 -13.25 17.08 -22.40
CA GLY A 418 -13.23 18.44 -22.97
C GLY A 418 -11.83 19.04 -23.10
N GLY A 419 -10.79 18.41 -22.54
CA GLY A 419 -9.40 18.87 -22.60
C GLY A 419 -8.64 18.48 -23.86
N ASP A 420 -9.13 17.50 -24.63
CA ASP A 420 -8.60 17.18 -25.96
C ASP A 420 -9.36 18.02 -26.98
N ALA A 421 -8.68 19.00 -27.57
CA ALA A 421 -9.18 19.81 -28.69
C ALA A 421 -9.39 18.92 -29.94
N GLY A 422 -10.48 18.18 -29.92
CA GLY A 422 -11.04 17.40 -31.00
C GLY A 422 -12.49 17.20 -30.63
N ALA A 423 -13.37 17.93 -31.32
CA ALA A 423 -14.81 17.87 -31.15
C ALA A 423 -15.29 16.43 -30.85
N PRO A 424 -16.29 16.23 -29.98
CA PRO A 424 -16.82 14.90 -29.74
C PRO A 424 -17.30 14.36 -31.08
N ARG A 425 -16.52 13.43 -31.67
CA ARG A 425 -17.07 12.56 -32.70
C ARG A 425 -18.29 11.95 -32.05
N GLN A 426 -19.43 12.20 -32.67
CA GLN A 426 -20.74 11.70 -32.28
C GLN A 426 -20.66 10.19 -32.04
N SER A 427 -20.25 9.78 -30.84
CA SER A 427 -20.47 8.45 -30.31
C SER A 427 -21.78 8.56 -29.55
N SER A 428 -22.86 8.39 -30.32
CA SER A 428 -24.15 7.91 -29.83
C SER A 428 -23.93 6.78 -28.83
N GLY A 429 -24.06 7.11 -27.55
CA GLY A 429 -23.77 6.24 -26.42
C GLY A 429 -23.59 7.03 -25.13
N LEU A 430 -24.33 8.15 -25.00
CA LEU A 430 -24.50 8.83 -23.72
C LEU A 430 -25.14 7.81 -22.77
N LEU A 431 -24.57 7.68 -21.57
CA LEU A 431 -25.16 7.09 -20.35
C LEU A 431 -26.67 6.84 -20.49
N PRO A 432 -27.20 5.63 -20.17
CA PRO A 432 -28.60 5.30 -20.39
C PRO A 432 -29.48 6.49 -20.03
N ARG A 433 -30.23 7.02 -20.99
CA ARG A 433 -31.02 8.26 -20.80
C ARG A 433 -31.92 8.17 -19.57
N ASP A 434 -32.34 6.96 -19.22
CA ASP A 434 -33.13 6.63 -18.05
C ASP A 434 -32.34 6.83 -16.74
N LEU A 435 -31.07 6.43 -16.70
CA LEU A 435 -30.20 6.58 -15.52
C LEU A 435 -29.90 8.06 -15.22
N LEU A 436 -29.59 8.86 -16.24
CA LEU A 436 -29.28 10.28 -16.09
C LEU A 436 -30.55 11.13 -15.86
N ALA A 437 -31.70 10.67 -16.34
CA ALA A 437 -33.00 11.24 -16.03
C ALA A 437 -33.41 10.93 -14.58
N ASP A 438 -33.29 9.67 -14.12
CA ASP A 438 -33.52 9.27 -12.72
C ASP A 438 -32.67 10.08 -11.75
N LEU A 439 -31.41 10.35 -12.11
CA LEU A 439 -30.47 11.09 -11.27
C LEU A 439 -30.65 12.61 -11.29
N ARG A 440 -31.19 13.19 -12.38
CA ARG A 440 -31.56 14.62 -12.40
C ARG A 440 -32.91 14.86 -11.72
N ARG A 441 -33.68 13.79 -11.51
CA ARG A 441 -35.00 13.77 -10.90
C ARG A 441 -34.94 13.23 -9.48
N PHE A 442 -34.05 13.76 -8.64
CA PHE A 442 -34.19 13.73 -7.17
C PHE A 442 -35.39 14.58 -6.69
N LYS A 443 -36.48 14.62 -7.47
CA LYS A 443 -37.75 15.20 -7.04
C LYS A 443 -38.64 14.05 -6.57
N PRO A 444 -39.33 14.19 -5.43
CA PRO A 444 -40.27 13.19 -4.89
C PRO A 444 -41.33 12.69 -5.90
N ASP A 445 -41.59 13.48 -6.95
CA ASP A 445 -42.74 13.35 -7.84
C ASP A 445 -42.64 12.20 -8.88
N GLU A 446 -41.51 11.47 -8.99
CA GLU A 446 -41.41 10.27 -9.85
C GLU A 446 -41.58 8.93 -9.13
N LEU A 447 -41.61 8.96 -7.81
CA LEU A 447 -41.87 7.79 -6.97
C LEU A 447 -43.27 7.23 -7.26
N THR A 448 -44.24 8.10 -7.54
CA THR A 448 -45.62 7.77 -7.89
C THR A 448 -45.76 7.01 -9.21
N LYS A 449 -44.93 7.30 -10.24
CA LYS A 449 -45.03 6.59 -11.52
C LYS A 449 -44.39 5.20 -11.50
N SER A 450 -43.37 5.00 -10.66
CA SER A 450 -42.67 3.71 -10.54
C SER A 450 -43.28 2.79 -9.48
N ALA A 451 -43.93 3.34 -8.44
CA ALA A 451 -44.50 2.58 -7.33
C ALA A 451 -45.76 1.78 -7.70
N ASP A 452 -46.55 2.23 -8.69
CA ASP A 452 -47.76 1.52 -9.15
C ASP A 452 -47.48 0.07 -9.64
N ARG A 453 -46.22 -0.27 -9.94
CA ARG A 453 -45.80 -1.60 -10.43
C ARG A 453 -44.65 -2.24 -9.65
N ALA A 454 -44.06 -1.56 -8.66
CA ALA A 454 -42.87 -2.06 -7.97
C ALA A 454 -43.24 -2.82 -6.69
N SER A 455 -42.91 -4.11 -6.63
CA SER A 455 -42.97 -4.96 -5.43
C SER A 455 -41.91 -4.60 -4.39
N ILE A 456 -40.83 -3.94 -4.83
CA ILE A 456 -39.65 -3.62 -4.03
C ILE A 456 -39.42 -2.10 -4.03
N VAL A 457 -39.22 -1.54 -2.84
CA VAL A 457 -38.88 -0.13 -2.64
C VAL A 457 -37.59 -0.03 -1.83
N VAL A 458 -36.68 0.86 -2.23
CA VAL A 458 -35.51 1.23 -1.43
C VAL A 458 -35.75 2.60 -0.81
N ALA A 459 -35.80 2.68 0.52
CA ALA A 459 -36.01 3.92 1.25
C ALA A 459 -34.74 4.38 1.97
N GLY A 460 -34.42 5.67 1.93
CA GLY A 460 -33.22 6.22 2.57
C GLY A 460 -33.32 7.72 2.84
N GLY A 461 -32.37 8.26 3.62
CA GLY A 461 -32.28 9.70 3.89
C GLY A 461 -31.78 10.49 2.68
N GLY A 462 -32.40 11.64 2.41
CA GLY A 462 -32.06 12.51 1.27
C GLY A 462 -31.12 13.68 1.57
N ASP A 463 -30.88 14.00 2.84
CA ASP A 463 -30.16 15.23 3.20
C ASP A 463 -28.64 15.15 3.00
N GLY A 464 -28.10 13.96 2.70
CA GLY A 464 -26.68 13.74 2.47
C GLY A 464 -26.43 12.95 1.18
N ILE A 465 -25.53 13.44 0.33
CA ILE A 465 -25.17 12.79 -0.94
C ILE A 465 -24.72 11.35 -0.72
N GLU A 466 -24.00 11.08 0.37
CA GLU A 466 -23.51 9.74 0.69
C GLU A 466 -24.66 8.77 0.97
N ALA A 467 -25.66 9.19 1.75
CA ALA A 467 -26.85 8.41 2.05
C ALA A 467 -27.75 8.21 0.81
N ALA A 468 -27.92 9.27 0.01
CA ALA A 468 -28.64 9.19 -1.25
C ALA A 468 -27.94 8.25 -2.25
N SER A 469 -26.61 8.31 -2.34
CA SER A 469 -25.81 7.45 -3.21
C SER A 469 -25.91 5.98 -2.81
N ALA A 470 -25.93 5.68 -1.50
CA ALA A 470 -26.17 4.33 -0.99
C ALA A 470 -27.53 3.77 -1.44
N ALA A 471 -28.60 4.56 -1.30
CA ALA A 471 -29.95 4.16 -1.71
C ALA A 471 -30.08 3.96 -3.23
N VAL A 472 -29.49 4.85 -4.03
CA VAL A 472 -29.46 4.71 -5.49
C VAL A 472 -28.67 3.48 -5.91
N TYR A 473 -27.48 3.26 -5.32
CA TYR A 473 -26.67 2.10 -5.65
C TYR A 473 -27.42 0.80 -5.32
N LEU A 474 -28.04 0.70 -4.15
CA LEU A 474 -28.83 -0.47 -3.76
C LEU A 474 -30.03 -0.69 -4.68
N LYS A 475 -30.74 0.38 -5.09
CA LYS A 475 -31.82 0.29 -6.10
C LYS A 475 -31.31 -0.36 -7.38
N LEU A 476 -30.18 0.13 -7.92
CA LEU A 476 -29.61 -0.34 -9.18
C LEU A 476 -29.16 -1.81 -9.09
N GLU A 477 -28.51 -2.20 -8.00
CA GLU A 477 -28.09 -3.60 -7.83
C GLU A 477 -29.28 -4.54 -7.58
N LEU A 478 -30.28 -4.14 -6.78
CA LEU A 478 -31.48 -4.93 -6.59
C LEU A 478 -32.21 -5.12 -7.92
N GLN A 479 -32.47 -4.04 -8.65
CA GLN A 479 -33.14 -4.11 -9.96
C GLN A 479 -32.38 -4.97 -10.97
N ARG A 480 -31.04 -4.93 -10.93
CA ARG A 480 -30.20 -5.80 -11.75
C ARG A 480 -30.27 -7.26 -11.33
N SER A 481 -30.27 -7.54 -10.02
CA SER A 481 -30.25 -8.91 -9.49
C SER A 481 -31.62 -9.61 -9.60
N THR A 482 -32.70 -8.88 -9.35
CA THR A 482 -34.07 -9.40 -9.38
C THR A 482 -34.70 -9.34 -10.77
N GLN A 483 -34.18 -8.49 -11.67
CA GLN A 483 -34.81 -8.17 -12.96
C GLN A 483 -36.25 -7.61 -12.81
N GLU A 484 -36.61 -7.13 -11.61
CA GLU A 484 -37.89 -6.50 -11.30
C GLU A 484 -37.74 -4.98 -11.14
N PRO A 485 -38.79 -4.19 -11.42
CA PRO A 485 -38.75 -2.75 -11.17
C PRO A 485 -38.61 -2.46 -9.67
N VAL A 486 -37.57 -1.69 -9.30
CA VAL A 486 -37.33 -1.26 -7.92
C VAL A 486 -37.58 0.24 -7.82
N ALA A 487 -38.52 0.63 -6.96
CA ALA A 487 -38.79 2.03 -6.68
C ALA A 487 -37.78 2.59 -5.66
N LEU A 488 -37.54 3.90 -5.71
CA LEU A 488 -36.60 4.58 -4.83
C LEU A 488 -37.30 5.70 -4.06
N ALA A 489 -37.23 5.65 -2.73
CA ALA A 489 -37.80 6.59 -1.79
C ALA A 489 -36.71 7.29 -0.97
N VAL A 490 -36.05 8.27 -1.60
CA VAL A 490 -35.11 9.15 -0.88
C VAL A 490 -35.91 10.29 -0.24
N VAL A 491 -35.97 10.32 1.09
CA VAL A 491 -36.81 11.26 1.85
C VAL A 491 -35.96 12.35 2.47
N GLU A 492 -36.16 13.58 2.01
CA GLU A 492 -35.55 14.78 2.60
C GLU A 492 -36.20 15.15 3.93
N SER A 493 -35.43 15.71 4.87
CA SER A 493 -35.91 16.10 6.20
C SER A 493 -37.01 17.18 6.19
N ARG A 494 -37.25 17.85 5.06
CA ARG A 494 -38.22 18.95 4.95
C ARG A 494 -39.57 18.55 4.35
N ARG A 495 -39.69 17.40 3.69
CA ARG A 495 -40.90 17.03 2.94
C ARG A 495 -41.21 15.54 3.06
N LEU A 496 -42.41 15.24 3.52
CA LEU A 496 -42.97 13.89 3.48
C LEU A 496 -43.62 13.66 2.10
N PRO A 497 -43.18 12.67 1.32
CA PRO A 497 -43.81 12.36 0.05
C PRO A 497 -45.09 11.54 0.28
N LEU A 498 -46.20 12.21 0.59
CA LEU A 498 -47.49 11.54 0.85
C LEU A 498 -47.95 10.68 -0.34
N GLU A 499 -47.76 11.18 -1.56
CA GLU A 499 -48.07 10.48 -2.80
C GLU A 499 -47.29 9.17 -2.94
N ALA A 500 -46.04 9.14 -2.48
CA ALA A 500 -45.20 7.93 -2.47
C ALA A 500 -45.74 6.86 -1.54
N VAL A 501 -46.32 7.26 -0.40
CA VAL A 501 -46.97 6.35 0.54
C VAL A 501 -48.28 5.83 -0.04
N GLU A 502 -49.04 6.68 -0.73
CA GLU A 502 -50.31 6.33 -1.40
C GLU A 502 -50.15 5.31 -2.51
N ALA A 503 -49.03 5.34 -3.23
CA ALA A 503 -48.71 4.38 -4.27
C ALA A 503 -48.17 3.03 -3.76
N LEU A 504 -47.95 2.84 -2.45
CA LEU A 504 -47.44 1.58 -1.89
C LEU A 504 -48.52 0.48 -1.90
N GLN A 505 -48.23 -0.65 -2.54
CA GLN A 505 -49.09 -1.82 -2.46
C GLN A 505 -48.91 -2.57 -1.11
N PRO A 506 -49.96 -3.24 -0.59
CA PRO A 506 -49.90 -3.95 0.68
C PRO A 506 -48.83 -5.05 0.77
N SER A 507 -48.40 -5.61 -0.35
CA SER A 507 -47.38 -6.67 -0.44
C SER A 507 -45.96 -6.16 -0.69
N SER A 508 -45.72 -4.85 -0.61
CA SER A 508 -44.41 -4.27 -0.93
C SER A 508 -43.36 -4.57 0.15
N ILE A 509 -42.14 -4.91 -0.28
CA ILE A 509 -40.96 -4.98 0.60
C ILE A 509 -40.21 -3.65 0.51
N ILE A 510 -39.93 -3.02 1.64
CA ILE A 510 -39.20 -1.76 1.73
C ILE A 510 -37.84 -2.00 2.39
N TYR A 511 -36.79 -1.94 1.58
CA TYR A 511 -35.41 -1.95 2.06
C TYR A 511 -35.05 -0.56 2.61
N VAL A 512 -34.86 -0.46 3.93
CA VAL A 512 -34.53 0.80 4.61
C VAL A 512 -33.03 0.91 4.76
N VAL A 513 -32.41 1.81 3.99
CA VAL A 513 -30.97 2.06 3.99
C VAL A 513 -30.58 2.83 5.25
N LEU A 514 -29.93 2.13 6.17
CA LEU A 514 -29.48 2.67 7.44
C LEU A 514 -28.15 3.41 7.23
N THR A 515 -28.24 4.74 7.25
CA THR A 515 -27.10 5.68 7.16
C THR A 515 -27.06 6.56 8.41
N GLU A 516 -25.94 7.26 8.61
CA GLU A 516 -25.82 8.16 9.76
C GLU A 516 -26.90 9.24 9.71
N GLY A 517 -27.62 9.42 10.83
CA GLY A 517 -28.69 10.42 10.92
C GLY A 517 -30.01 10.03 10.27
N VAL A 518 -30.16 8.80 9.73
CA VAL A 518 -31.39 8.35 9.05
C VAL A 518 -32.65 8.52 9.92
N PHE A 519 -32.56 8.26 11.23
CA PHE A 519 -33.69 8.40 12.16
C PHE A 519 -33.90 9.82 12.72
N ARG A 520 -33.05 10.80 12.34
CA ARG A 520 -33.26 12.20 12.68
C ARG A 520 -34.30 12.88 11.76
N SER A 521 -34.57 12.28 10.59
CA SER A 521 -35.56 12.77 9.65
C SER A 521 -36.97 12.37 10.09
N ALA A 522 -37.72 13.34 10.63
CA ALA A 522 -39.13 13.14 10.97
C ALA A 522 -39.99 12.71 9.77
N PRO A 523 -39.78 13.25 8.54
CA PRO A 523 -40.47 12.75 7.35
C PRO A 523 -40.14 11.29 7.02
N LEU A 524 -38.88 10.86 7.12
CA LEU A 524 -38.55 9.45 6.86
C LEU A 524 -39.19 8.53 7.90
N ALA A 525 -39.17 8.90 9.18
CA ALA A 525 -39.85 8.14 10.22
C ALA A 525 -41.36 8.05 9.98
N ALA A 526 -42.00 9.15 9.55
CA ALA A 526 -43.41 9.17 9.21
C ALA A 526 -43.72 8.32 7.97
N PHE A 527 -42.87 8.35 6.93
CA PHE A 527 -42.97 7.50 5.75
C PHE A 527 -42.96 6.01 6.14
N LEU A 528 -41.98 5.60 6.95
CA LEU A 528 -41.84 4.20 7.40
C LEU A 528 -43.02 3.76 8.27
N ALA A 529 -43.49 4.63 9.18
CA ALA A 529 -44.64 4.34 10.03
C ALA A 529 -45.93 4.15 9.22
N LEU A 530 -46.16 5.01 8.20
CA LEU A 530 -47.31 4.90 7.31
C LEU A 530 -47.23 3.67 6.41
N ALA A 531 -46.04 3.34 5.90
CA ALA A 531 -45.82 2.15 5.09
C ALA A 531 -46.08 0.86 5.90
N ALA A 532 -45.60 0.78 7.14
CA ALA A 532 -45.86 -0.34 8.05
C ALA A 532 -47.36 -0.50 8.34
N ARG A 533 -48.09 0.62 8.54
CA ARG A 533 -49.55 0.59 8.73
C ARG A 533 -50.32 0.07 7.51
N ARG A 534 -49.75 0.19 6.30
CA ARG A 534 -50.31 -0.35 5.06
C ARG A 534 -49.91 -1.80 4.78
N GLY A 535 -49.17 -2.45 5.69
CA GLY A 535 -48.78 -3.85 5.59
C GLY A 535 -47.44 -4.09 4.88
N ALA A 536 -46.71 -3.03 4.51
CA ALA A 536 -45.40 -3.19 3.87
C ALA A 536 -44.37 -3.83 4.82
N LEU A 537 -43.55 -4.74 4.30
CA LEU A 537 -42.47 -5.37 5.06
C LEU A 537 -41.25 -4.46 5.08
N LEU A 538 -40.92 -3.89 6.25
CA LEU A 538 -39.72 -3.07 6.41
C LEU A 538 -38.50 -3.94 6.70
N GLN A 539 -37.54 -3.96 5.76
CA GLN A 539 -36.28 -4.68 5.89
C GLN A 539 -35.12 -3.68 6.05
N PRO A 540 -34.55 -3.50 7.24
CA PRO A 540 -33.38 -2.66 7.40
C PRO A 540 -32.18 -3.27 6.66
N VAL A 541 -31.43 -2.41 5.97
CA VAL A 541 -30.17 -2.74 5.29
C VAL A 541 -29.10 -1.78 5.77
N THR A 542 -28.04 -2.33 6.35
CA THR A 542 -26.85 -1.54 6.65
C THR A 542 -25.95 -1.54 5.43
N THR A 543 -25.58 -0.35 4.94
CA THR A 543 -24.38 -0.23 4.13
C THR A 543 -23.20 -0.24 5.09
N LEU A 544 -22.59 -1.41 5.33
CA LEU A 544 -21.35 -1.44 6.11
C LEU A 544 -20.35 -0.51 5.43
N GLN A 545 -19.62 0.28 6.23
CA GLN A 545 -18.45 1.01 5.76
C GLN A 545 -17.45 0.05 5.07
N ASP A 546 -17.45 -1.23 5.42
CA ASP A 546 -16.54 -2.28 4.97
C ASP A 546 -17.07 -3.23 3.86
N PHE A 547 -18.26 -3.00 3.27
CA PHE A 547 -18.80 -3.94 2.27
C PHE A 547 -17.95 -3.94 0.98
N ALA A 548 -17.03 -4.88 0.83
CA ALA A 548 -16.59 -5.41 -0.46
C ALA A 548 -17.60 -6.47 -0.90
N PHE A 549 -18.06 -6.41 -2.16
CA PHE A 549 -18.78 -7.52 -2.79
C PHE A 549 -17.81 -8.37 -3.59
#